data_AF-A0A951T9V9-F1
#
_entry.id   AF-A0A951T9V9-F1
#
_cell.length_a   1.000
_cell.length_b   1.000
_cell.length_c   1.000
_cell.angle_alpha   90.00
_cell.angle_beta   90.00
_cell.angle_gamma   90.00
#
_symmetry.space_group_name_H-M   'P 1'
#
loop_
_entity.id
_entity.type
_entity.pdbx_description
1 polymer ?
#
loop_
_entity_poly.entity_id
_entity_poly.type
_entity_poly.pdbx_seq_one_letter_code
_entity_poly.pdbx_strand_id
1 'polypeptide(L)'
;MDSSKILKMVIFAVVVLLAFPFVMKLIPEPLTMERIQAGFAASGLPVAQMQQVNPTNESVAELAAIIGVVTLNVYQYNDEGKIARYTEYQKKDAGTAIVETWNLSESLGAAPRRDTPSKYLRRGMFLAVATGNDVAMVDRVIEAFKGL
;
A
#
# COMPACT_ATOMS: atom_id res chain seq x y z
N MET A 1 -36.29 -14.03 -38.73
CA MET A 1 -35.82 -13.23 -37.57
C MET A 1 -36.46 -11.86 -37.70
N ASP A 2 -37.26 -11.41 -36.71
CA ASP A 2 -38.01 -10.14 -36.82
C ASP A 2 -37.11 -8.92 -37.00
N SER A 3 -37.46 -8.04 -37.94
CA SER A 3 -36.73 -6.79 -38.21
C SER A 3 -36.63 -5.89 -36.96
N SER A 4 -37.63 -5.93 -36.08
CA SER A 4 -37.62 -5.26 -34.77
C SER A 4 -36.52 -5.79 -33.83
N LYS A 5 -36.27 -7.11 -33.84
CA LYS A 5 -35.18 -7.72 -33.06
C LYS A 5 -33.82 -7.34 -33.63
N ILE A 6 -33.68 -7.29 -34.96
CA ILE A 6 -32.43 -6.90 -35.63
C ILE A 6 -32.10 -5.43 -35.30
N LEU A 7 -33.08 -4.52 -35.40
CA LEU A 7 -32.87 -3.10 -35.09
C LEU A 7 -32.45 -2.87 -33.63
N LYS A 8 -33.10 -3.53 -32.66
CA LYS A 8 -32.71 -3.45 -31.24
C LYS A 8 -31.30 -3.96 -31.00
N MET A 9 -30.89 -5.02 -31.69
CA MET A 9 -29.55 -5.61 -31.58
C MET A 9 -28.47 -4.67 -32.12
N VAL A 10 -28.74 -4.00 -33.24
CA VAL A 10 -27.83 -2.99 -33.82
C VAL A 10 -27.72 -1.77 -32.91
N ILE A 11 -28.84 -1.24 -32.40
CA ILE A 11 -28.83 -0.11 -31.46
C ILE A 11 -28.04 -0.47 -30.20
N PHE A 12 -28.27 -1.66 -29.64
CA PHE A 12 -27.53 -2.14 -28.47
C PHE A 12 -26.02 -2.24 -28.76
N ALA A 13 -25.63 -2.79 -29.92
CA ALA A 13 -24.23 -2.89 -30.30
C ALA A 13 -23.56 -1.51 -30.44
N VAL A 14 -24.26 -0.53 -31.02
CA VAL A 14 -23.77 0.87 -31.15
C VAL A 14 -23.61 1.52 -29.77
N VAL A 15 -24.56 1.33 -28.85
CA VAL A 15 -24.47 1.85 -27.49
C VAL A 15 -23.29 1.23 -26.74
N VAL A 16 -23.08 -0.10 -26.86
CA VAL A 16 -21.93 -0.77 -26.25
C VAL A 16 -20.62 -0.26 -26.83
N LEU A 17 -20.52 -0.09 -28.14
CA LEU A 17 -19.33 0.45 -28.81
C LEU A 17 -18.99 1.87 -28.34
N LEU A 18 -20.01 2.71 -28.17
CA LEU A 18 -19.83 4.08 -27.67
C LEU A 18 -19.48 4.12 -26.18
N ALA A 19 -20.02 3.21 -25.37
CA ALA A 19 -19.75 3.13 -23.93
C ALA A 19 -18.40 2.47 -23.62
N PHE A 20 -17.91 1.56 -24.46
CA PHE A 20 -16.68 0.80 -24.27
C PHE A 20 -15.44 1.66 -23.92
N PRO A 21 -15.10 2.75 -24.63
CA PRO A 21 -13.94 3.58 -24.29
C PRO A 21 -14.07 4.28 -22.93
N PHE A 22 -15.29 4.60 -22.49
CA PHE A 22 -15.53 5.19 -21.18
C PHE A 22 -15.36 4.17 -20.06
N VAL A 23 -15.81 2.93 -20.29
CA VAL A 23 -15.60 1.83 -19.33
C VAL A 23 -14.12 1.49 -19.21
N MET A 24 -13.37 1.46 -20.32
CA MET A 24 -11.92 1.23 -20.31
C MET A 24 -11.15 2.29 -19.49
N LYS A 25 -11.57 3.56 -19.52
CA LYS A 25 -10.96 4.63 -18.70
C LYS A 25 -11.24 4.51 -17.20
N LEU A 26 -12.26 3.75 -16.81
CA LEU A 26 -12.63 3.52 -15.42
C LEU A 26 -11.93 2.31 -14.81
N ILE A 27 -11.26 1.48 -15.60
CA ILE A 27 -10.47 0.37 -15.08
C ILE A 27 -9.19 0.96 -14.47
N PRO A 28 -8.99 0.84 -13.15
CA PRO A 28 -7.74 1.28 -12.54
C PRO A 28 -6.60 0.47 -13.15
N GLU A 29 -5.62 1.17 -13.72
CA GLU A 29 -4.39 0.56 -14.20
C GLU A 29 -3.74 -0.27 -13.07
N PRO A 30 -3.09 -1.39 -13.41
CA PRO A 30 -2.45 -2.24 -12.42
C PRO A 30 -1.41 -1.45 -11.63
N LEU A 31 -1.33 -1.72 -10.32
CA LEU A 31 -0.32 -1.12 -9.46
C LEU A 31 1.04 -1.77 -9.77
N THR A 32 2.03 -0.96 -10.12
CA THR A 32 3.43 -1.39 -10.35
C THR A 32 4.38 -0.55 -9.49
N MET A 33 5.62 -0.99 -9.31
CA MET A 33 6.63 -0.24 -8.55
C MET A 33 6.89 1.15 -9.16
N GLU A 34 6.90 1.25 -10.48
CA GLU A 34 7.09 2.51 -11.21
C GLU A 34 5.92 3.46 -10.97
N ARG A 35 4.68 2.95 -10.95
CA ARG A 35 3.49 3.76 -10.62
C ARG A 35 3.48 4.19 -9.17
N ILE A 36 3.96 3.34 -8.25
CA ILE A 36 4.13 3.71 -6.85
C ILE A 36 5.12 4.88 -6.74
N GLN A 37 6.27 4.77 -7.42
CA GLN A 37 7.28 5.82 -7.45
C GLN A 37 6.76 7.13 -8.05
N ALA A 38 6.10 7.06 -9.21
CA ALA A 38 5.50 8.21 -9.87
C ALA A 38 4.37 8.83 -9.02
N GLY A 39 3.55 7.99 -8.38
CA GLY A 39 2.46 8.40 -7.50
C GLY A 39 2.94 9.18 -6.29
N PHE A 40 4.01 8.72 -5.63
CA PHE A 40 4.62 9.46 -4.53
C PHE A 40 5.31 10.74 -5.01
N ALA A 41 5.96 10.75 -6.18
CA ALA A 41 6.51 11.98 -6.76
C ALA A 41 5.41 13.03 -7.05
N ALA A 42 4.22 12.59 -7.46
CA ALA A 42 3.07 13.46 -7.74
C ALA A 42 2.25 13.84 -6.50
N SER A 43 2.45 13.15 -5.36
CA SER A 43 1.65 13.31 -4.15
C SER A 43 1.85 14.65 -3.39
N GLY A 44 2.82 15.46 -3.80
CA GLY A 44 3.20 16.69 -3.10
C GLY A 44 3.89 16.46 -1.76
N LEU A 45 4.22 15.21 -1.42
CA LEU A 45 5.00 14.88 -0.23
C LEU A 45 6.50 15.17 -0.45
N PRO A 46 7.23 15.55 0.61
CA PRO A 46 8.68 15.82 0.54
C PRO A 46 9.48 14.51 0.40
N VAL A 47 9.50 13.92 -0.80
CA VAL A 47 10.31 12.72 -1.08
C VAL A 47 11.79 13.12 -1.15
N ALA A 48 12.57 12.72 -0.14
CA ALA A 48 14.01 12.97 -0.08
C ALA A 48 14.80 11.92 -0.87
N GLN A 49 14.40 10.65 -0.77
CA GLN A 49 15.02 9.54 -1.47
C GLN A 49 13.95 8.52 -1.83
N MET A 50 14.06 7.92 -3.01
CA MET A 50 13.20 6.81 -3.41
C MET A 50 13.95 5.95 -4.42
N GLN A 51 14.15 4.67 -4.09
CA GLN A 51 14.91 3.76 -4.92
C GLN A 51 14.42 2.31 -4.73
N GLN A 52 14.53 1.53 -5.80
CA GLN A 52 14.42 0.08 -5.66
C GLN A 52 15.66 -0.43 -4.95
N VAL A 53 15.44 -1.32 -3.99
CA VAL A 53 16.50 -1.95 -3.19
C VAL A 53 16.46 -3.46 -3.37
N ASN A 54 17.50 -4.13 -2.88
CA ASN A 54 17.52 -5.58 -2.86
C ASN A 54 16.33 -6.10 -2.03
N PRO A 55 15.48 -6.97 -2.59
CA PRO A 55 14.29 -7.44 -1.90
C PRO A 55 14.63 -8.21 -0.62
N THR A 56 13.92 -7.87 0.45
CA THR A 56 13.98 -8.57 1.74
C THR A 56 12.62 -9.22 2.05
N ASN A 57 12.52 -9.94 3.17
CA ASN A 57 11.24 -10.52 3.63
C ASN A 57 10.54 -11.41 2.60
N GLU A 58 11.30 -12.16 1.80
CA GLU A 58 10.79 -13.00 0.70
C GLU A 58 9.93 -12.25 -0.33
N SER A 59 10.07 -10.93 -0.42
CA SER A 59 9.48 -10.12 -1.49
C SER A 59 10.21 -10.35 -2.81
N VAL A 60 9.51 -10.15 -3.92
CA VAL A 60 10.09 -10.21 -5.27
C VAL A 60 10.67 -8.87 -5.71
N ALA A 61 10.17 -7.78 -5.14
CA ALA A 61 10.66 -6.43 -5.35
C ALA A 61 10.42 -5.60 -4.09
N GLU A 62 11.33 -4.66 -3.84
CA GLU A 62 11.25 -3.75 -2.69
C GLU A 62 11.60 -2.33 -3.13
N LEU A 63 10.78 -1.38 -2.71
CA LEU A 63 11.00 0.06 -2.88
C LEU A 63 11.22 0.66 -1.50
N ALA A 64 12.39 1.28 -1.30
CA ALA A 64 12.69 2.02 -0.08
C ALA A 64 12.64 3.51 -0.39
N ALA A 65 11.99 4.27 0.50
CA ALA A 65 11.85 5.70 0.38
C ALA A 65 12.00 6.41 1.73
N ILE A 66 12.51 7.64 1.66
CA ILE A 66 12.52 8.60 2.76
C ILE A 66 11.63 9.77 2.34
N ILE A 67 10.54 9.96 3.07
CA ILE A 67 9.55 11.01 2.82
C ILE A 67 9.50 11.92 4.05
N GLY A 68 10.14 13.09 3.96
CA GLY A 68 10.40 13.95 5.10
C GLY A 68 11.25 13.24 6.15
N VAL A 69 10.65 12.97 7.32
CA VAL A 69 11.27 12.23 8.43
C VAL A 69 10.76 10.79 8.58
N VAL A 70 9.96 10.32 7.61
CA VAL A 70 9.34 8.99 7.61
C VAL A 70 10.07 8.07 6.64
N THR A 71 10.40 6.87 7.09
CA THR A 71 10.89 5.78 6.24
C THR A 71 9.69 5.00 5.73
N LEU A 72 9.60 4.80 4.42
CA LEU A 72 8.59 4.00 3.76
C LEU A 72 9.28 2.83 3.03
N ASN A 73 8.86 1.61 3.34
CA ASN A 73 9.23 0.44 2.54
C ASN A 73 7.97 -0.15 1.90
N VAL A 74 8.04 -0.42 0.60
CA VAL A 74 6.97 -1.08 -0.14
C VAL A 74 7.48 -2.39 -0.69
N TYR A 75 6.87 -3.48 -0.24
CA TYR A 75 7.19 -4.84 -0.62
C TYR A 75 6.18 -5.34 -1.64
N GLN A 76 6.65 -5.97 -2.71
CA GLN A 76 5.81 -6.73 -3.64
C GLN A 76 6.03 -8.21 -3.43
N TYR A 77 4.94 -8.96 -3.36
CA TYR A 77 4.95 -10.41 -3.22
C TYR A 77 4.39 -11.07 -4.49
N ASN A 78 4.79 -12.32 -4.72
CA ASN A 78 4.21 -13.17 -5.76
C ASN A 78 3.29 -14.27 -5.20
N ASP A 79 3.15 -14.35 -3.87
CA ASP A 79 2.42 -15.39 -3.16
C ASP A 79 1.51 -14.77 -2.08
N GLU A 80 0.23 -15.14 -2.09
CA GLU A 80 -0.78 -14.58 -1.18
C GLU A 80 -0.57 -14.99 0.28
N GLY A 81 -0.04 -16.20 0.51
CA GLY A 81 0.30 -16.69 1.84
C GLY A 81 1.48 -15.93 2.45
N LYS A 82 2.49 -15.61 1.62
CA LYS A 82 3.65 -14.81 2.05
C LYS A 82 3.22 -13.42 2.50
N ILE A 83 2.48 -12.69 1.66
CA ILE A 83 2.03 -11.34 2.03
C ILE A 83 1.08 -11.37 3.22
N ALA A 84 0.20 -12.37 3.34
CA ALA A 84 -0.67 -12.50 4.52
C ALA A 84 0.16 -12.67 5.79
N ARG A 85 1.14 -13.58 5.80
CA ARG A 85 2.04 -13.80 6.93
C ARG A 85 2.80 -12.53 7.32
N TYR A 86 3.39 -11.83 6.35
CA TYR A 86 4.13 -10.59 6.63
C TYR A 86 3.22 -9.43 7.04
N THR A 87 1.96 -9.41 6.58
CA THR A 87 0.95 -8.45 7.07
C THR A 87 0.62 -8.72 8.54
N GLU A 88 0.47 -10.00 8.92
CA GLU A 88 0.24 -10.38 10.33
C GLU A 88 1.42 -9.98 11.23
N TYR A 89 2.67 -10.12 10.77
CA TYR A 89 3.84 -9.66 11.53
C TYR A 89 3.90 -8.15 11.78
N GLN A 90 3.18 -7.34 10.99
CA GLN A 90 3.08 -5.90 11.24
C GLN A 90 2.02 -5.56 12.30
N LYS A 91 1.14 -6.49 12.66
CA LYS A 91 0.22 -6.29 13.78
C LYS A 91 1.04 -6.37 15.07
N LYS A 92 0.86 -5.40 15.96
CA LYS A 92 1.32 -5.56 17.34
C LYS A 92 0.61 -6.78 17.94
N ASP A 93 1.38 -7.82 18.28
CA ASP A 93 0.88 -8.97 19.02
C ASP A 93 0.25 -8.50 20.33
N ALA A 94 -0.98 -8.94 20.61
CA ALA A 94 -1.72 -8.52 21.80
C ALA A 94 -0.96 -8.87 23.10
N GLY A 95 -0.20 -9.98 23.11
CA GLY A 95 0.66 -10.34 24.24
C GLY A 95 1.81 -9.36 24.45
N THR A 96 2.43 -8.86 23.37
CA THR A 96 3.51 -7.87 23.44
C THR A 96 2.96 -6.50 23.88
N ALA A 97 1.78 -6.11 23.39
CA ALA A 97 1.12 -4.88 23.81
C ALA A 97 0.74 -4.90 25.30
N ILE A 98 0.31 -6.05 25.85
CA ILE A 98 0.00 -6.20 27.27
C ILE A 98 1.27 -6.12 28.13
N VAL A 99 2.37 -6.77 27.72
CA VAL A 99 3.66 -6.72 28.45
C VAL A 99 4.27 -5.32 28.41
N GLU A 100 4.18 -4.61 27.29
CA GLU A 100 4.57 -3.19 27.15
C GLU A 100 3.72 -2.30 28.05
N THR A 101 2.40 -2.52 28.13
CA THR A 101 1.48 -1.74 28.98
C THR A 101 1.78 -1.92 30.47
N TRP A 102 2.37 -3.05 30.86
CA TRP A 102 2.68 -3.35 32.26
C TRP A 102 4.01 -2.73 32.75
N ASN A 103 4.76 -2.02 31.90
CA ASN A 103 6.06 -1.41 32.21
C ASN A 103 7.04 -2.36 32.93
N LEU A 104 6.88 -3.68 32.77
CA LEU A 104 7.69 -4.68 33.47
C LEU A 104 9.18 -4.54 33.12
N SER A 105 9.49 -4.19 31.88
CA SER A 105 10.85 -3.89 31.42
C SER A 105 11.44 -2.62 32.03
N GLU A 106 10.64 -1.56 32.21
CA GLU A 106 11.09 -0.33 32.90
C GLU A 106 11.30 -0.56 34.40
N SER A 107 10.46 -1.40 35.02
CA SER A 107 10.60 -1.81 36.43
C SER A 107 11.88 -2.62 36.71
N LEU A 108 12.45 -3.24 35.67
CA LEU A 108 13.72 -3.98 35.70
C LEU A 108 14.94 -3.12 35.32
N GLY A 109 14.76 -1.80 35.17
CA GLY A 109 15.84 -0.85 34.87
C GLY A 109 16.26 -0.79 33.40
N ALA A 110 15.49 -1.39 32.48
CA ALA A 110 15.72 -1.22 31.05
C ALA A 110 15.26 0.17 30.60
N ALA A 111 15.99 0.77 29.65
CA ALA A 111 15.61 2.06 29.06
C ALA A 111 14.20 1.97 28.43
N PRO A 112 13.37 3.02 28.54
CA PRO A 112 12.04 3.06 27.91
C PRO A 112 12.18 2.75 26.42
N ARG A 113 11.56 1.65 25.95
CA ARG A 113 11.41 1.43 24.51
C ARG A 113 10.39 2.44 23.99
N ARG A 114 10.88 3.53 23.42
CA ARG A 114 10.05 4.39 22.57
C ARG A 114 9.83 3.64 21.27
N ASP A 115 8.70 2.95 21.16
CA ASP A 115 8.30 2.37 19.88
C ASP A 115 8.09 3.51 18.88
N THR A 116 8.93 3.54 17.85
CA THR A 116 8.73 4.45 16.73
C THR A 116 7.38 4.13 16.09
N PRO A 117 6.48 5.11 15.96
CA PRO A 117 5.19 4.88 15.32
C PRO A 117 5.36 4.24 13.94
N SER A 118 4.65 3.15 13.71
CA SER A 118 4.59 2.47 12.43
C SER A 118 3.15 2.22 12.02
N LYS A 119 2.88 2.34 10.72
CA LYS A 119 1.62 1.94 10.10
C LYS A 119 1.91 1.14 8.84
N TYR A 120 1.01 0.23 8.52
CA TYR A 120 1.12 -0.58 7.33
C TYR A 120 -0.21 -0.60 6.55
N LEU A 121 -0.12 -0.82 5.24
CA LEU A 121 -1.27 -1.01 4.37
C LEU A 121 -0.96 -2.08 3.32
N ARG A 122 -1.86 -3.06 3.21
CA ARG A 122 -1.84 -4.06 2.13
C ARG A 122 -2.77 -3.62 1.00
N ARG A 123 -2.27 -3.65 -0.24
CA ARG A 123 -3.06 -3.42 -1.45
C ARG A 123 -2.70 -4.45 -2.51
N GLY A 124 -3.58 -5.45 -2.68
CA GLY A 124 -3.32 -6.61 -3.53
C GLY A 124 -2.08 -7.37 -3.05
N MET A 125 -1.05 -7.39 -3.90
CA MET A 125 0.24 -8.04 -3.67
C MET A 125 1.32 -7.09 -3.16
N PHE A 126 0.96 -5.85 -2.83
CA PHE A 126 1.86 -4.87 -2.26
C PHE A 126 1.57 -4.64 -0.78
N LEU A 127 2.62 -4.53 0.02
CA LEU A 127 2.58 -4.18 1.43
C LEU A 127 3.45 -2.94 1.63
N ALA A 128 2.84 -1.83 2.01
CA ALA A 128 3.55 -0.62 2.42
C ALA A 128 3.67 -0.59 3.94
N VAL A 129 4.85 -0.23 4.44
CA VAL A 129 5.13 -0.02 5.86
C VAL A 129 5.82 1.33 6.02
N ALA A 130 5.17 2.24 6.73
CA ALA A 130 5.68 3.57 7.03
C ALA A 130 6.03 3.67 8.51
N THR A 131 7.24 4.14 8.82
CA THR A 131 7.77 4.24 10.18
C THR A 131 8.39 5.61 10.39
N GLY A 132 8.03 6.29 11.48
CA GLY A 132 8.61 7.59 11.82
C GLY A 132 8.02 8.20 13.09
N ASN A 133 8.72 9.16 13.67
CA ASN A 133 8.31 9.81 14.93
C ASN A 133 7.08 10.72 14.79
N ASP A 134 6.80 11.19 13.57
CA ASP A 134 5.65 12.04 13.27
C ASP A 134 4.48 11.19 12.76
N VAL A 135 3.53 10.90 13.67
CA VAL A 135 2.33 10.10 13.37
C VAL A 135 1.49 10.72 12.26
N ALA A 136 1.36 12.05 12.22
CA ALA A 136 0.56 12.73 11.19
C ALA A 136 1.20 12.58 9.81
N MET A 137 2.53 12.60 9.74
CA MET A 137 3.25 12.35 8.49
C MET A 137 3.16 10.87 8.07
N VAL A 138 3.30 9.93 9.01
CA VAL A 138 3.09 8.49 8.75
C VAL A 138 1.70 8.24 8.16
N ASP A 139 0.67 8.89 8.71
CA ASP A 139 -0.71 8.76 8.24
C ASP A 139 -0.88 9.28 6.82
N ARG A 140 -0.30 10.44 6.52
CA ARG A 140 -0.32 11.02 5.17
C ARG A 140 0.38 10.15 4.15
N VAL A 141 1.51 9.53 4.51
CA VAL A 141 2.25 8.63 3.62
C VAL A 141 1.42 7.38 3.30
N ILE A 142 0.77 6.79 4.29
CA ILE A 142 -0.08 5.61 4.09
C ILE A 142 -1.35 5.96 3.31
N GLU A 143 -1.99 7.10 3.58
CA GLU A 143 -3.16 7.55 2.80
C GLU A 143 -2.77 7.90 1.36
N ALA A 144 -1.58 8.47 1.12
CA ALA A 144 -1.06 8.66 -0.23
C ALA A 144 -0.92 7.32 -0.96
N PHE A 145 -0.35 6.30 -0.33
CA PHE A 145 -0.23 4.95 -0.92
C PHE A 145 -1.60 4.31 -1.24
N LYS A 146 -2.58 4.51 -0.36
CA LYS A 146 -3.95 4.02 -0.53
C LYS A 146 -4.65 4.65 -1.73
N GLY A 147 -4.36 5.91 -2.01
CA GLY A 147 -4.94 6.69 -3.11
C GLY A 147 -4.25 6.51 -4.47
N LEU A 148 -3.14 5.77 -4.53
CA LEU A 148 -2.55 5.32 -5.80
C LEU A 148 -3.46 4.29 -6.48
#